data_AF-A0A2M7F0R4-F1
#
_entry.id   AF-A0A2M7F0R4-F1
#
_cell.length_a   1.000
_cell.length_b   1.000
_cell.length_c   1.000
_cell.angle_alpha   90.00
_cell.angle_beta   90.00
_cell.angle_gamma   90.00
#
_symmetry.space_group_name_H-M   'P 1'
#
loop_
_entity.id
_entity.type
_entity.pdbx_description
1 polymer ?
#
loop_
_entity_poly.entity_id
_entity_poly.type
_entity_poly.pdbx_seq_one_letter_code
_entity_poly.pdbx_strand_id
1 'polypeptide(L)' 'MTPERRLWFAALAHGLTDVAKGEDTRWIGSRDFRMVCDLVGLDPQAVEARFDPEAFLRITKAA' A
#
# COMPACT_ATOMS: atom_id res chain seq x y z
N MET A 1 -3.01 10.18 15.09
CA MET A 1 -3.16 8.90 14.38
C MET A 1 -3.50 7.81 15.39
N THR A 2 -4.65 7.14 15.25
CA THR A 2 -5.12 6.10 16.19
C THR A 2 -4.29 4.81 16.04
N PRO A 3 -4.23 3.94 17.07
CA PRO A 3 -3.55 2.64 16.98
C PRO A 3 -4.07 1.78 15.82
N GLU A 4 -5.39 1.75 15.62
CA GLU A 4 -6.03 1.04 14.50
C GLU A 4 -5.56 1.57 13.15
N ARG A 5 -5.51 2.89 12.96
CA ARG A 5 -5.03 3.48 11.71
C ARG A 5 -3.54 3.15 11.48
N ARG A 6 -2.71 3.04 12.52
CA ARG A 6 -1.31 2.60 12.40
C ARG A 6 -1.22 1.15 11.92
N LEU A 7 -2.07 0.27 12.43
CA LEU A 7 -2.13 -1.13 11.98
C LEU A 7 -2.46 -1.20 10.48
N TRP A 8 -3.46 -0.45 10.03
CA TRP A 8 -3.83 -0.42 8.62
C TRP A 8 -2.76 0.23 7.74
N PHE A 9 -1.99 1.20 8.24
CA PHE A 9 -0.82 1.73 7.54
C PHE A 9 0.27 0.66 7.35
N ALA A 10 0.51 -0.17 8.37
CA ALA A 10 1.43 -1.30 8.25
C ALA A 10 0.93 -2.33 7.23
N ALA A 11 -0.36 -2.68 7.28
CA ALA A 11 -0.97 -3.58 6.30
C ALA A 11 -0.85 -3.05 4.87
N LEU A 12 -1.10 -1.74 4.66
CA LEU A 12 -0.91 -1.09 3.37
C LEU A 12 0.55 -1.18 2.90
N ALA A 13 1.52 -0.87 3.78
CA ALA A 13 2.94 -0.93 3.43
C ALA A 13 3.40 -2.35 3.08
N HIS A 14 2.90 -3.37 3.79
CA HIS A 14 3.17 -4.78 3.47
C HIS A 14 2.60 -5.16 2.11
N GLY A 15 1.31 -4.89 1.85
CA GLY A 15 0.70 -5.21 0.56
C GLY A 15 1.39 -4.50 -0.62
N LEU A 16 1.77 -3.22 -0.46
CA LEU A 16 2.55 -2.50 -1.47
C LEU A 16 3.95 -3.10 -1.67
N THR A 17 4.58 -3.63 -0.61
CA THR A 17 5.86 -4.32 -0.72
C THR A 17 5.73 -5.62 -1.52
N ASP A 18 4.69 -6.40 -1.28
CA ASP A 18 4.47 -7.68 -1.96
C ASP A 18 4.12 -7.46 -3.44
N VAL A 19 3.31 -6.44 -3.74
CA VAL A 19 3.10 -5.97 -5.12
C VAL A 19 4.42 -5.57 -5.77
N ALA A 20 5.25 -4.78 -5.07
CA ALA A 20 6.51 -4.30 -5.62
C ALA A 20 7.53 -5.42 -5.88
N LYS A 21 7.45 -6.52 -5.12
CA LYS A 21 8.24 -7.76 -5.36
C LYS A 21 7.65 -8.66 -6.44
N GLY A 22 6.44 -8.38 -6.92
CA GLY A 22 5.75 -9.19 -7.93
C GLY A 22 4.93 -10.36 -7.37
N GLU A 23 4.71 -10.43 -6.06
CA GLU A 23 4.04 -11.57 -5.41
C GLU A 23 2.50 -11.46 -5.51
N ASP A 24 1.93 -10.27 -5.27
CA ASP A 24 0.47 -10.04 -5.33
C ASP A 24 0.10 -8.87 -6.25
N THR A 25 0.53 -8.94 -7.51
CA THR A 25 0.38 -7.84 -8.49
C THR A 25 -1.07 -7.44 -8.80
N ARG A 26 -2.06 -8.28 -8.46
CA ARG A 26 -3.49 -8.00 -8.68
C ARG A 26 -4.16 -7.35 -7.46
N TRP A 27 -3.43 -7.17 -6.37
CA TRP A 27 -3.97 -6.56 -5.16
C TRP A 27 -4.33 -5.10 -5.38
N ILE A 28 -3.47 -4.32 -6.05
CA ILE A 28 -3.81 -2.95 -6.48
C ILE A 28 -4.97 -3.00 -7.47
N GLY A 29 -6.00 -2.18 -7.22
CA GLY A 29 -7.26 -2.19 -7.98
C GLY A 29 -8.31 -3.19 -7.47
N SER A 30 -7.97 -4.04 -6.51
CA SER A 30 -8.92 -4.96 -5.85
C SER A 30 -9.85 -4.22 -4.87
N ARG A 31 -10.89 -4.92 -4.40
CA ARG A 31 -11.78 -4.41 -3.34
C ARG A 31 -11.03 -4.24 -2.01
N ASP A 32 -10.14 -5.17 -1.68
CA ASP A 32 -9.44 -5.18 -0.40
C ASP A 32 -8.42 -4.03 -0.32
N PHE A 33 -7.74 -3.74 -1.44
CA PHE A 33 -6.90 -2.56 -1.55
C PHE A 33 -7.68 -1.26 -1.29
N ARG A 34 -8.85 -1.08 -1.93
CA ARG A 34 -9.71 0.10 -1.69
C ARG A 34 -10.10 0.22 -0.22
N MET A 35 -10.50 -0.89 0.39
CA MET A 35 -10.85 -0.94 1.82
C MET A 35 -9.68 -0.53 2.71
N VAL A 36 -8.48 -1.03 2.46
CA VAL A 36 -7.29 -0.67 3.24
C VAL A 36 -6.94 0.81 3.06
N CYS A 37 -7.04 1.35 1.84
CA CYS A 37 -6.86 2.79 1.58
C CYS A 37 -7.86 3.65 2.37
N ASP A 38 -9.13 3.28 2.36
CA ASP A 38 -10.18 3.99 3.12
C ASP A 38 -9.87 3.98 4.63
N LEU A 39 -9.45 2.83 5.18
CA LEU A 39 -9.11 2.66 6.59
C LEU A 39 -7.90 3.49 7.03
N VAL A 40 -6.98 3.78 6.11
CA VAL A 40 -5.85 4.70 6.36
C VAL A 40 -6.16 6.15 5.97
N GLY A 41 -7.31 6.42 5.37
CA GLY A 41 -7.73 7.74 4.90
C GLY A 41 -6.94 8.24 3.70
N LEU A 42 -6.60 7.35 2.76
CA LEU A 42 -5.98 7.66 1.48
C LEU A 42 -6.97 7.39 0.33
N ASP A 43 -6.91 8.20 -0.71
CA ASP A 43 -7.65 7.94 -1.95
C ASP A 43 -6.98 6.77 -2.70
N PRO A 44 -7.67 5.64 -2.91
CA PRO A 44 -7.10 4.49 -3.61
C PRO A 44 -6.68 4.79 -5.04
N GLN A 45 -7.39 5.66 -5.76
CA GLN A 45 -7.01 6.04 -7.13
C GLN A 45 -5.74 6.87 -7.14
N ALA A 46 -5.58 7.75 -6.16
CA ALA A 46 -4.38 8.57 -6.01
C ALA A 46 -3.14 7.73 -5.65
N VAL A 47 -3.32 6.67 -4.85
CA VAL A 47 -2.26 5.70 -4.52
C VAL A 47 -1.90 4.89 -5.76
N GLU A 48 -2.88 4.30 -6.45
CA GLU A 48 -2.67 3.52 -7.67
C GLU A 48 -1.95 4.34 -8.75
N ALA A 49 -2.39 5.58 -9.01
CA ALA A 49 -1.78 6.44 -10.03
C ALA A 49 -0.34 6.88 -9.72
N ARG A 50 0.08 6.84 -8.45
CA ARG A 50 1.41 7.29 -8.01
C ARG A 50 2.32 6.15 -7.59
N PHE A 51 1.81 4.94 -7.49
CA PHE A 51 2.58 3.81 -7.01
C PHE A 51 3.64 3.42 -8.05
N ASP A 52 4.90 3.58 -7.68
CA ASP A 52 6.07 3.13 -8.43
C ASP A 52 6.76 2.02 -7.61
N PRO A 53 6.69 0.75 -8.07
CA PRO A 53 7.32 -0.39 -7.42
C PRO A 53 8.82 -0.21 -7.12
N GLU A 54 9.58 0.36 -8.07
CA GLU A 54 11.02 0.51 -7.96
C GLU A 54 11.39 1.62 -6.96
N ALA A 55 10.67 2.74 -7.01
CA ALA A 55 10.82 3.80 -6.03
C ALA A 55 10.45 3.33 -4.62
N PHE A 56 9.37 2.55 -4.50
CA PHE A 56 8.89 2.04 -3.21
C PHE A 56 9.92 1.11 -2.54
N LEU A 57 10.49 0.16 -3.30
CA LEU A 57 11.53 -0.74 -2.79
C LEU A 57 12.84 -0.03 -2.39
N ARG A 58 13.18 1.08 -3.04
CA ARG A 58 14.35 1.88 -2.66
C ARG A 58 14.17 2.54 -1.29
N ILE A 59 12.96 3.01 -0.99
CA ILE A 59 12.63 3.64 0.30
C ILE A 59 12.62 2.59 1.42
N THR A 60 12.01 1.43 1.19
CA THR A 60 11.89 0.40 2.23
C THR A 60 13.18 -0.36 2.52
N LYS A 61 14.15 -0.40 1.60
CA LYS A 61 15.50 -0.92 1.88
C LYS A 61 16.39 0.04 2.68
N ALA A 62 16.05 1.33 2.68
CA ALA A 62 16.81 2.37 3.35
C ALA A 62 16.26 2.72 4.75
N ALA A 63 15.10 2.16 5.11
CA ALA A 63 14.40 2.32 6.39
C ALA A 63 14.63 1.09 7.29
#